data_AF-A0A1I6GPA9-F1
#
_entry.id   AF-A0A1I6GPA9-F1
#
_cell.length_a   1.000
_cell.length_b   1.000
_cell.length_c   1.000
_cell.angle_alpha   90.00
_cell.angle_beta   90.00
_cell.angle_gamma   90.00
#
_symmetry.space_group_name_H-M   'P 1'
#
loop_
_entity.id
_entity.type
_entity.pdbx_description
1 polymer ?
#
loop_
_entity_poly.entity_id
_entity_poly.type
_entity_poly.pdbx_seq_one_letter_code
_entity_poly.pdbx_strand_id
1 'polypeptide(L)'
;MTSVKWRKALHKTTLISAIMLLMACEPQPTGDEAEQYVLSIDQLQLPTANWALSSAAIQLSFCRDRVNEALMAEADELNRWRLVGEQSAFPENRQEGLQQLIALYRQHDVLLYQLSGNFGAQWYRIAYRPNQPEPNIIEAFAKIGRDSKICFSSLDND
;
A
#
# COMPACT_ATOMS: atom_id res chain seq x y z
N MET A 1 19.77 -47.92 -55.57
CA MET A 1 18.57 -47.93 -54.71
C MET A 1 19.03 -48.02 -53.26
N THR A 2 18.97 -46.91 -52.51
CA THR A 2 17.99 -46.64 -51.41
C THR A 2 18.09 -47.66 -50.27
N SER A 3 18.13 -47.35 -48.98
CA SER A 3 17.90 -46.14 -48.20
C SER A 3 17.93 -46.63 -46.74
N VAL A 4 18.81 -46.14 -45.85
CA VAL A 4 18.54 -46.17 -44.39
C VAL A 4 19.27 -45.02 -43.68
N LYS A 5 18.73 -43.80 -43.77
CA LYS A 5 19.05 -42.68 -42.85
C LYS A 5 17.79 -42.29 -42.07
N TRP A 6 17.34 -43.15 -41.16
CA TRP A 6 16.08 -42.94 -40.43
C TRP A 6 16.19 -43.25 -38.92
N ARG A 7 17.31 -42.91 -38.27
CA ARG A 7 17.45 -43.11 -36.81
C ARG A 7 17.89 -41.90 -36.00
N LYS A 8 18.10 -40.72 -36.60
CA LYS A 8 18.62 -39.54 -35.88
C LYS A 8 17.61 -38.39 -35.71
N ALA A 9 16.34 -38.58 -36.10
CA ALA A 9 15.34 -37.52 -36.04
C ALA A 9 14.46 -37.58 -34.77
N LEU A 10 14.34 -38.73 -34.11
CA LEU A 10 13.32 -38.93 -33.06
C LEU A 10 13.70 -38.50 -31.64
N HIS A 11 14.94 -38.06 -31.39
CA HIS A 11 15.37 -37.68 -30.04
C HIS A 11 15.55 -36.16 -29.85
N LYS A 12 15.49 -35.38 -30.92
CA LYS A 12 15.68 -33.92 -30.84
C LYS A 12 14.39 -33.15 -30.55
N THR A 13 13.23 -33.71 -30.87
CA THR A 13 11.93 -33.05 -30.68
C THR A 13 11.37 -33.18 -29.26
N THR A 14 11.77 -34.21 -28.50
CA THR A 14 11.23 -34.45 -27.15
C THR A 14 11.87 -33.54 -26.08
N LEU A 15 13.05 -32.99 -26.33
CA LEU A 15 13.73 -32.13 -25.34
C LEU A 15 13.21 -30.69 -25.34
N ILE A 16 12.69 -30.20 -26.48
CA ILE A 16 12.24 -28.81 -26.63
C ILE A 16 10.87 -28.59 -25.97
N SER A 17 10.02 -29.62 -25.95
CA SER A 17 8.68 -29.51 -25.36
C SER A 17 8.68 -29.47 -23.83
N ALA A 18 9.75 -29.93 -23.17
CA ALA A 18 9.87 -29.92 -21.71
C ALA A 18 10.31 -28.56 -21.14
N ILE A 19 11.01 -27.74 -21.94
CA ILE A 19 11.54 -26.43 -21.50
C ILE A 19 10.44 -25.35 -21.53
N MET A 20 9.45 -25.45 -22.43
CA MET A 20 8.32 -24.50 -22.46
C MET A 20 7.37 -24.65 -21.26
N LEU A 21 7.32 -25.83 -20.62
CA LEU A 21 6.51 -26.05 -19.42
C LEU A 21 7.09 -25.42 -18.15
N LEU A 22 8.37 -25.01 -18.17
CA LEU A 22 9.03 -24.32 -17.05
C LEU A 22 8.97 -22.78 -17.16
N MET A 23 8.58 -22.24 -18.31
CA MET A 23 8.41 -20.79 -18.54
C MET A 23 7.04 -20.26 -18.13
N ALA A 24 6.12 -21.12 -17.67
CA ALA A 24 4.79 -20.72 -17.20
C ALA A 24 4.71 -20.54 -15.67
N CYS A 25 5.85 -20.55 -14.98
CA CYS A 25 5.94 -20.16 -13.58
C CYS A 25 6.14 -18.64 -13.51
N GLU A 26 5.12 -17.87 -13.91
CA GLU A 26 5.03 -16.51 -13.41
C GLU A 26 4.72 -16.62 -11.91
N PRO A 27 5.52 -16.00 -11.02
CA PRO A 27 5.12 -15.87 -9.64
C PRO A 27 3.83 -15.07 -9.66
N GLN A 28 2.71 -15.77 -9.43
CA GLN A 28 1.46 -15.12 -9.08
C GLN A 28 1.79 -14.20 -7.91
N PRO A 29 1.52 -12.89 -7.98
CA PRO A 29 1.69 -12.03 -6.82
C PRO A 29 0.72 -12.52 -5.75
N THR A 30 1.20 -13.40 -4.86
CA THR A 30 0.42 -14.07 -3.82
C THR A 30 0.30 -13.18 -2.58
N GLY A 31 0.02 -11.90 -2.75
CA GLY A 31 -0.20 -10.95 -1.68
C GLY A 31 -0.83 -9.69 -2.23
N ASP A 32 -1.85 -9.17 -1.55
CA ASP A 32 -2.42 -7.88 -1.89
C ASP A 32 -1.36 -6.78 -1.64
N GLU A 33 -0.74 -6.32 -2.72
CA GLU A 33 0.33 -5.31 -2.69
C GLU A 33 -0.09 -4.04 -1.93
N ALA A 34 -1.37 -3.66 -2.04
CA ALA A 34 -1.94 -2.53 -1.33
C ALA A 34 -1.89 -2.69 0.19
N GLU A 35 -2.31 -3.86 0.70
CA GLU A 35 -2.19 -4.22 2.11
C GLU A 35 -0.73 -4.17 2.57
N GLN A 36 0.19 -4.74 1.78
CA GLN A 36 1.61 -4.72 2.13
C GLN A 36 2.15 -3.29 2.26
N TYR A 37 1.83 -2.40 1.31
CA TYR A 37 2.28 -1.02 1.38
C TYR A 37 1.70 -0.28 2.58
N VAL A 38 0.39 -0.32 2.78
CA VAL A 38 -0.27 0.39 3.91
C VAL A 38 0.25 -0.11 5.25
N LEU A 39 0.34 -1.44 5.45
CA LEU A 39 0.85 -2.00 6.70
C LEU A 39 2.33 -1.64 6.90
N SER A 40 3.14 -1.67 5.84
CA SER A 40 4.55 -1.33 5.94
C SER A 40 4.77 0.13 6.34
N ILE A 41 4.05 1.09 5.72
CA ILE A 41 4.24 2.50 6.04
C ILE A 41 3.67 2.88 7.41
N ASP A 42 2.66 2.16 7.90
CA ASP A 42 2.09 2.42 9.22
C ASP A 42 3.10 2.14 10.35
N GLN A 43 3.95 1.13 10.14
CA GLN A 43 4.97 0.69 11.10
C GLN A 43 6.28 1.48 11.01
N LEU A 44 6.51 2.22 9.93
CA LEU A 44 7.76 2.94 9.71
C LEU A 44 7.73 4.35 10.28
N GLN A 45 8.86 4.79 10.85
CA GLN A 45 9.11 6.22 11.03
C GLN A 45 9.53 6.83 9.69
N LEU A 46 8.66 7.66 9.11
CA LEU A 46 8.93 8.37 7.87
C LEU A 46 9.39 9.82 8.12
N PRO A 47 10.26 10.38 7.26
CA PRO A 47 10.79 9.81 6.01
C PRO A 47 11.93 8.79 6.21
N THR A 48 12.17 7.95 5.21
CA THR A 48 13.29 6.99 5.13
C THR A 48 13.99 7.07 3.78
N ALA A 49 15.03 6.26 3.55
CA ALA A 49 15.68 6.16 2.24
C ALA A 49 14.73 5.73 1.11
N ASN A 50 13.66 5.00 1.43
CA ASN A 50 12.74 4.40 0.46
C ASN A 50 11.37 5.07 0.40
N TRP A 51 11.13 6.06 1.27
CA TRP A 51 9.83 6.70 1.43
C TRP A 51 10.00 8.17 1.85
N ALA A 52 9.36 9.05 1.09
CA ALA A 52 9.20 10.46 1.41
C ALA A 52 7.74 10.77 1.78
N LEU A 53 7.51 11.94 2.36
CA LEU A 53 6.18 12.45 2.70
C LEU A 53 5.90 13.74 1.93
N SER A 54 4.65 13.94 1.51
CA SER A 54 4.21 15.21 0.96
C SER A 54 4.41 16.34 1.98
N SER A 55 4.64 17.54 1.45
CA SER A 55 4.79 18.77 2.23
C SER A 55 3.51 19.11 3.01
N ALA A 56 2.37 19.09 2.33
CA ALA A 56 1.05 19.42 2.88
C ALA A 56 0.34 18.20 3.50
N ALA A 57 -0.57 18.47 4.44
CA ALA A 57 -1.37 17.48 5.12
C ALA A 57 -2.84 17.49 4.65
N ILE A 58 -3.49 16.33 4.75
CA ILE A 58 -4.90 16.14 4.49
C ILE A 58 -5.57 15.76 5.82
N GLN A 59 -6.62 16.47 6.17
CA GLN A 59 -7.53 16.07 7.24
C GLN A 59 -8.65 15.23 6.64
N LEU A 60 -8.92 14.05 7.23
CA LEU A 60 -10.03 13.19 6.86
C LEU A 60 -10.84 12.78 8.10
N SER A 61 -12.15 12.65 7.93
CA SER A 61 -13.03 11.99 8.89
C SER A 61 -13.83 10.92 8.16
N PHE A 62 -13.77 9.68 8.66
CA PHE A 62 -14.52 8.58 8.10
C PHE A 62 -15.98 8.66 8.55
N CYS A 63 -16.91 8.27 7.67
CA CYS A 63 -18.34 8.24 7.98
C CYS A 63 -18.72 7.25 9.08
N ARG A 64 -17.85 6.28 9.36
CA ARG A 64 -18.07 5.27 10.39
C ARG A 64 -17.19 5.59 11.59
N ASP A 65 -17.82 5.95 12.70
CA ASP A 65 -17.15 6.31 13.95
C ASP A 65 -16.11 5.26 14.39
N ARG A 66 -16.42 3.97 14.21
CA ARG A 66 -15.52 2.86 14.57
C ARG A 66 -14.19 2.88 13.80
N VAL A 67 -14.16 3.43 12.58
CA VAL A 67 -12.91 3.61 11.83
C VAL A 67 -12.09 4.73 12.43
N ASN A 68 -12.72 5.86 12.77
CA ASN A 68 -12.04 6.97 13.43
C ASN A 68 -11.51 6.55 14.81
N GLU A 69 -12.27 5.74 15.55
CA GLU A 69 -11.85 5.14 16.81
C GLU A 69 -10.67 4.18 16.63
N ALA A 70 -10.72 3.29 15.63
CA ALA A 70 -9.63 2.36 15.33
C ALA A 70 -8.32 3.06 14.95
N LEU A 71 -8.41 4.21 14.29
CA LEU A 71 -7.23 4.99 13.88
C LEU A 71 -6.80 6.02 14.92
N MET A 72 -7.54 6.18 16.02
CA MET A 72 -7.21 7.15 17.07
C MET A 72 -5.81 6.91 17.61
N ALA A 73 -4.97 7.94 17.50
CA ALA A 73 -3.62 7.95 18.02
C ALA A 73 -3.06 9.36 18.00
N GLU A 74 -2.50 9.80 19.12
CA GLU A 74 -1.72 11.03 19.17
C GLU A 74 -0.38 10.85 18.44
N ALA A 75 0.23 11.96 18.01
CA ALA A 75 1.48 11.92 17.24
C ALA A 75 2.62 11.23 18.02
N ASP A 76 2.69 11.44 19.34
CA ASP A 76 3.68 10.81 20.21
C ASP A 76 3.42 9.31 20.40
N GLU A 77 2.16 8.87 20.45
CA GLU A 77 1.78 7.45 20.46
C GLU A 77 2.24 6.75 19.19
N LEU A 78 1.90 7.29 18.02
CA LEU A 78 2.32 6.75 16.73
C LEU A 78 3.85 6.65 16.63
N ASN A 79 4.56 7.69 17.08
CA ASN A 79 6.03 7.69 17.07
C ASN A 79 6.61 6.60 17.98
N ARG A 80 6.03 6.39 19.16
CA ARG A 80 6.46 5.32 20.08
C ARG A 80 6.22 3.94 19.49
N TRP A 81 5.05 3.67 18.90
CA TRP A 81 4.76 2.37 18.31
C TRP A 81 5.67 2.07 17.11
N ARG A 82 5.90 3.07 16.24
CA ARG A 82 6.81 2.98 15.09
C ARG A 82 8.28 2.84 15.50
N LEU A 83 8.66 3.32 16.68
CA LEU A 83 10.01 3.12 17.22
C LEU A 83 10.26 1.66 17.60
N VAL A 84 9.24 0.95 18.08
CA VAL A 84 9.31 -0.50 18.32
C VAL A 84 9.41 -1.24 16.98
N GLY A 85 8.66 -0.79 15.97
CA GLY A 85 8.72 -1.35 14.61
C GLY A 85 8.06 -2.72 14.47
N GLU A 86 7.24 -3.12 15.45
CA GLU A 86 6.46 -4.36 15.44
C GLU A 86 4.96 -4.06 15.46
N GLN A 87 4.16 -4.86 14.75
CA GLN A 87 2.70 -4.69 14.72
C GLN A 87 2.05 -4.85 16.10
N SER A 88 2.64 -5.68 16.96
CA SER A 88 2.20 -5.93 18.34
C SER A 88 2.22 -4.68 19.24
N ALA A 89 2.96 -3.63 18.85
CA ALA A 89 3.01 -2.38 19.59
C ALA A 89 1.76 -1.52 19.37
N PHE A 90 1.00 -1.76 18.30
CA PHE A 90 -0.19 -1.00 17.95
C PHE A 90 -1.45 -1.62 18.59
N PRO A 91 -2.51 -0.83 18.83
CA PRO A 91 -3.79 -1.33 19.33
C PRO A 91 -4.40 -2.41 18.42
N GLU A 92 -4.97 -3.46 19.01
CA GLU A 92 -5.57 -4.59 18.26
C GLU A 92 -6.68 -4.15 17.30
N ASN A 93 -7.50 -3.18 17.71
CA ASN A 93 -8.61 -2.65 16.90
C ASN A 93 -8.13 -1.81 15.69
N ARG A 94 -6.85 -1.39 15.65
CA ARG A 94 -6.30 -0.56 14.56
C ARG A 94 -6.43 -1.20 13.19
N GLN A 95 -6.44 -2.54 13.13
CA GLN A 95 -6.57 -3.28 11.88
C GLN A 95 -7.84 -2.88 11.10
N GLU A 96 -8.95 -2.58 11.78
CA GLU A 96 -10.16 -2.12 11.09
C GLU A 96 -9.94 -0.79 10.37
N GLY A 97 -9.23 0.13 11.03
CA GLY A 97 -8.81 1.40 10.46
C GLY A 97 -7.91 1.20 9.24
N LEU A 98 -6.90 0.33 9.36
CA LEU A 98 -5.96 0.03 8.28
C LEU A 98 -6.65 -0.60 7.08
N GLN A 99 -7.64 -1.47 7.28
CA GLN A 99 -8.46 -2.01 6.18
C GLN A 99 -9.18 -0.90 5.41
N GLN A 100 -9.60 0.16 6.09
CA GLN A 100 -10.21 1.31 5.44
C GLN A 100 -9.18 2.12 4.63
N LEU A 101 -7.96 2.28 5.13
CA LEU A 101 -6.86 2.92 4.39
C LEU A 101 -6.41 2.09 3.18
N ILE A 102 -6.37 0.76 3.31
CA ILE A 102 -6.10 -0.18 2.21
C ILE A 102 -7.14 -0.02 1.11
N ALA A 103 -8.43 0.03 1.47
CA ALA A 103 -9.50 0.24 0.50
C ALA A 103 -9.38 1.59 -0.21
N LEU A 104 -8.98 2.67 0.48
CA LEU A 104 -8.72 3.96 -0.15
C LEU A 104 -7.52 3.89 -1.09
N TYR A 105 -6.42 3.27 -0.67
CA TYR A 105 -5.22 3.14 -1.49
C TYR A 105 -5.52 2.34 -2.77
N ARG A 106 -6.18 1.18 -2.67
CA ARG A 106 -6.59 0.38 -3.84
C ARG A 106 -7.45 1.17 -4.84
N GLN A 107 -8.30 2.07 -4.35
CA GLN A 107 -9.26 2.79 -5.18
C GLN A 107 -8.69 4.06 -5.81
N HIS A 108 -7.81 4.77 -5.09
CA HIS A 108 -7.37 6.12 -5.46
C HIS A 108 -5.87 6.22 -5.75
N ASP A 109 -5.10 5.17 -5.46
CA ASP A 109 -3.63 5.14 -5.55
C ASP A 109 -2.98 6.29 -4.73
N VAL A 110 -3.53 6.55 -3.54
CA VAL A 110 -2.99 7.53 -2.61
C VAL A 110 -2.65 6.83 -1.29
N LEU A 111 -1.35 6.74 -1.00
CA LEU A 111 -0.84 6.06 0.17
C LEU A 111 -0.76 7.03 1.36
N LEU A 112 -1.72 6.92 2.27
CA LEU A 112 -1.86 7.84 3.41
C LEU A 112 -1.02 7.39 4.61
N TYR A 113 -0.12 8.26 5.07
CA TYR A 113 0.66 8.10 6.29
C TYR A 113 0.09 8.96 7.41
N GLN A 114 -0.32 8.32 8.50
CA GLN A 114 -0.97 9.01 9.62
C GLN A 114 0.04 9.80 10.46
N LEU A 115 -0.25 11.08 10.66
CA LEU A 115 0.48 11.98 11.56
C LEU A 115 -0.09 11.98 12.97
N SER A 116 -1.42 12.00 13.08
CA SER A 116 -2.18 11.96 14.33
C SER A 116 -3.66 11.74 14.03
N GLY A 117 -4.47 11.53 15.06
CA GLY A 117 -5.91 11.45 14.91
C GLY A 117 -6.67 11.30 16.21
N ASN A 118 -7.88 11.84 16.21
CA ASN A 118 -8.85 11.75 17.29
C ASN A 118 -10.20 11.24 16.75
N PHE A 119 -11.21 11.15 17.62
CA PHE A 119 -12.52 10.62 17.24
C PHE A 119 -13.19 11.37 16.06
N GLY A 120 -12.93 12.67 15.91
CA GLY A 120 -13.57 13.51 14.90
C GLY A 120 -12.78 13.64 13.60
N ALA A 121 -11.45 13.54 13.65
CA ALA A 121 -10.60 13.76 12.50
C ALA A 121 -9.23 13.09 12.62
N GLN A 122 -8.69 12.76 11.46
CA GLN A 122 -7.41 12.12 11.26
C GLN A 122 -6.55 12.99 10.33
N TRP A 123 -5.26 13.07 10.61
CA TRP A 123 -4.32 13.89 9.86
C TRP A 123 -3.32 13.01 9.12
N TYR A 124 -3.18 13.23 7.83
CA TYR A 124 -2.34 12.42 6.95
C TYR A 124 -1.41 13.25 6.10
N ARG A 125 -0.24 12.69 5.78
CA ARG A 125 0.56 13.07 4.62
C ARG A 125 0.53 11.95 3.60
N ILE A 126 0.85 12.26 2.34
CA ILE A 126 0.98 11.25 1.30
C ILE A 126 2.40 10.68 1.34
N ALA A 127 2.51 9.37 1.51
CA ALA A 127 3.77 8.66 1.37
C ALA A 127 4.02 8.33 -0.10
N TYR A 128 5.24 8.59 -0.58
CA TYR A 128 5.65 8.31 -1.96
C TYR A 128 7.10 7.87 -2.03
N ARG A 129 7.51 7.26 -3.16
CA ARG A 129 8.91 6.84 -3.34
C ARG A 129 9.78 8.05 -3.68
N PRO A 130 10.96 8.25 -3.06
CA PRO A 130 11.83 9.41 -3.32
C PRO A 130 12.32 9.55 -4.77
N ASN A 131 12.26 8.47 -5.56
CA ASN A 131 12.60 8.47 -6.99
C ASN A 131 11.40 8.84 -7.90
N GLN A 132 10.25 9.15 -7.32
CA GLN A 132 9.05 9.62 -8.00
C GLN A 132 8.81 11.10 -7.65
N PRO A 133 8.15 11.87 -8.53
CA PRO A 133 7.74 13.23 -8.20
C PRO A 133 6.80 13.23 -6.99
N GLU A 134 6.89 14.27 -6.15
CA GLU A 134 5.94 14.47 -5.06
C GLU A 134 4.50 14.50 -5.62
N PRO A 135 3.57 13.71 -5.05
CA PRO A 135 2.18 13.69 -5.49
C PRO A 135 1.52 15.06 -5.37
N ASN A 136 0.69 15.42 -6.35
CA ASN A 136 -0.11 16.63 -6.28
C ASN A 136 -1.19 16.48 -5.19
N ILE A 137 -1.00 17.19 -4.07
CA ILE A 137 -1.90 17.11 -2.91
C ILE A 137 -3.35 17.50 -3.25
N ILE A 138 -3.55 18.48 -4.13
CA ILE A 138 -4.89 18.94 -4.53
C ILE A 138 -5.61 17.86 -5.33
N GLU A 139 -4.90 17.20 -6.24
CA GLU A 139 -5.45 16.09 -7.02
C GLU A 139 -5.78 14.89 -6.14
N ALA A 140 -4.85 14.51 -5.26
CA ALA A 140 -5.05 13.41 -4.31
C ALA A 140 -6.23 13.68 -3.37
N PHE A 141 -6.32 14.90 -2.83
CA PHE A 141 -7.46 15.35 -2.01
C PHE A 141 -8.77 15.30 -2.80
N ALA A 142 -8.78 15.78 -4.05
CA ALA A 142 -9.97 15.77 -4.88
C ALA A 142 -10.47 14.34 -5.20
N LYS A 143 -9.58 13.34 -5.21
CA LYS A 143 -9.92 11.92 -5.34
C LYS A 143 -10.47 11.36 -4.03
N ILE A 144 -9.72 11.46 -2.93
CA ILE A 144 -10.08 10.86 -1.64
C ILE A 144 -11.27 11.55 -0.99
N GLY A 145 -11.31 12.88 -0.99
CA GLY A 145 -12.35 13.67 -0.32
C GLY A 145 -13.75 13.47 -0.91
N ARG A 146 -13.87 12.85 -2.08
CA ARG A 146 -15.14 12.46 -2.70
C ARG A 146 -15.50 10.99 -2.49
N ASP A 147 -14.67 10.21 -1.80
CA ASP A 147 -14.98 8.82 -1.50
C ASP A 147 -16.19 8.73 -0.57
N SER A 148 -17.15 7.86 -0.90
CA SER A 148 -18.36 7.61 -0.11
C SER A 148 -18.12 7.25 1.37
N LYS A 149 -16.89 6.85 1.74
CA LYS A 149 -16.51 6.48 3.10
C LYS A 149 -15.98 7.66 3.91
N ILE A 150 -15.74 8.80 3.27
CA ILE A 150 -15.27 10.04 3.87
C ILE A 150 -16.47 10.98 4.06
N CYS A 151 -16.69 11.41 5.29
CA CYS A 151 -17.79 12.32 5.64
C CYS A 151 -17.33 13.77 5.77
N PHE A 152 -16.04 13.97 6.06
CA PHE A 152 -15.43 15.28 6.06
C PHE A 152 -13.99 15.18 5.58
N SER A 153 -13.56 16.17 4.81
CA SER A 153 -12.17 16.29 4.38
C SER A 153 -11.78 17.76 4.25
N SER A 154 -10.59 18.11 4.71
CA SER A 154 -10.02 19.45 4.51
C SER A 154 -8.54 19.34 4.11
N LEU A 155 -8.03 20.39 3.49
CA LEU A 155 -6.60 20.55 3.22
C LEU A 155 -6.02 21.51 4.22
N ASP A 156 -4.87 21.13 4.75
CA ASP A 156 -4.11 21.97 5.65
C ASP A 156 -2.80 22.37 4.98
N ASN A 157 -2.65 23.68 4.84
CA ASN A 157 -1.56 24.34 4.14
C ASN A 157 -0.78 25.17 5.16
N ASP A 158 -0.32 24.52 6.24
CA ASP A 158 0.65 25.10 7.17
C ASP A 158 2.03 25.27 6.52
#